data_AF-A0A3N6FAE2-F1
#
_entry.id   AF-A0A3N6FAE2-F1
#
_cell.length_a   1.000
_cell.length_b   1.000
_cell.length_c   1.000
_cell.angle_alpha   90.00
_cell.angle_beta   90.00
_cell.angle_gamma   90.00
#
_symmetry.space_group_name_H-M   'P 1'
#
loop_
_entity.id
_entity.type
_entity.pdbx_description
1 polymer ?
#
loop_
_entity_poly.entity_id
_entity_poly.type
_entity_poly.pdbx_seq_one_letter_code
_entity_poly.pdbx_strand_id
1 'polypeptide(L)' 'MNTPAELRCRAQDLENRVPPVTAGPRTDDERMWLEKAAALRAEADKLDKTGQ' A
#
# COMPACT_ATOMS: atom_id res chain seq x y z
N MET A 1 -2.86 -15.19 9.43
CA MET A 1 -2.57 -15.02 7.99
C MET A 1 -3.44 -13.88 7.49
N ASN A 2 -2.86 -12.81 6.93
CA ASN A 2 -3.68 -11.76 6.33
C ASN A 2 -4.16 -12.27 4.97
N THR A 3 -5.44 -12.08 4.65
CA THR A 3 -5.96 -12.36 3.31
C THR A 3 -5.44 -11.33 2.30
N PRO A 4 -5.39 -11.66 0.99
CA PRO A 4 -5.05 -10.68 -0.05
C PRO A 4 -5.93 -9.41 0.02
N ALA A 5 -7.21 -9.55 0.38
CA ALA A 5 -8.13 -8.44 0.56
C ALA A 5 -7.74 -7.51 1.72
N GLU A 6 -7.34 -8.07 2.87
CA GLU A 6 -6.88 -7.28 4.02
C GLU A 6 -5.59 -6.51 3.71
N LEU A 7 -4.67 -7.12 2.96
CA LEU A 7 -3.44 -6.45 2.53
C LEU A 7 -3.71 -5.29 1.57
N ARG A 8 -4.61 -5.49 0.59
CA ARG A 8 -5.05 -4.42 -0.33
C ARG A 8 -5.76 -3.29 0.42
N CYS A 9 -6.60 -3.62 1.40
CA CYS A 9 -7.28 -2.64 2.25
C CYS A 9 -6.28 -1.78 3.04
N ARG A 10 -5.27 -2.41 3.67
CA ARG A 10 -4.21 -1.67 4.39
C ARG A 10 -3.35 -0.81 3.47
N ALA A 11 -3.08 -1.28 2.24
CA ALA A 11 -2.36 -0.47 1.25
C ALA A 11 -3.16 0.80 0.91
N GLN A 12 -4.47 0.66 0.67
CA GLN A 12 -5.36 1.77 0.38
C GLN A 12 -5.43 2.79 1.53
N ASP A 13 -5.46 2.32 2.78
CA ASP A 13 -5.44 3.19 3.96
C ASP A 13 -4.17 4.04 3.99
N LEU A 14 -3.00 3.44 3.75
CA LEU A 14 -1.73 4.17 3.68
C LEU A 14 -1.70 5.18 2.53
N GLU A 15 -2.23 4.82 1.36
CA GLU A 15 -2.34 5.75 0.22
C GLU A 15 -3.27 6.93 0.52
N ASN A 16 -4.37 6.71 1.25
CA ASN A 16 -5.31 7.77 1.62
C ASN A 16 -4.72 8.78 2.63
N ARG A 17 -3.70 8.37 3.40
CA ARG A 17 -3.00 9.26 4.34
C ARG A 17 -2.03 10.20 3.63
N VAL A 18 -1.63 9.87 2.40
CA VAL A 18 -0.72 10.69 1.59
C VAL A 18 -1.54 11.76 0.87
N PRO A 19 -1.31 13.05 1.15
CA PRO A 19 -1.98 14.12 0.43
C PRO A 19 -1.63 14.07 -1.08
N PRO A 20 -2.47 14.68 -1.93
CA PRO A 20 -2.26 14.65 -3.37
C PRO A 20 -0.91 15.27 -3.75
N VAL A 21 -0.32 14.80 -4.84
CA VAL A 21 0.99 15.29 -5.36
C VAL A 21 1.03 16.80 -5.64
N THR A 22 -0.14 17.43 -5.74
CA THR A 22 -0.30 18.88 -5.93
C THR A 22 -0.14 19.68 -4.64
N ALA A 23 -0.10 19.04 -3.47
CA ALA A 23 0.07 19.69 -2.17
C ALA A 23 1.52 20.15 -1.91
N GLY A 24 2.47 19.76 -2.77
CA GLY A 24 3.88 20.10 -2.65
C GLY A 24 4.78 18.87 -2.71
N PRO A 25 6.09 19.02 -2.43
CA PRO A 25 7.01 17.90 -2.39
C PRO A 25 6.64 16.95 -1.25
N ARG A 26 6.67 15.64 -1.52
CA ARG A 26 6.42 14.61 -0.51
C ARG A 26 7.50 14.61 0.56
N THR A 27 7.05 14.59 1.80
CA THR A 27 7.87 14.30 2.98
C THR A 27 8.38 12.85 2.94
N ASP A 28 9.30 12.55 3.85
CA ASP A 28 9.86 11.22 4.00
C ASP A 28 8.80 10.20 4.45
N ASP A 29 7.93 10.60 5.39
CA ASP A 29 6.85 9.76 5.93
C ASP A 29 5.80 9.41 4.85
N GLU A 30 5.44 10.38 4.00
CA GLU A 30 4.55 10.13 2.86
C GLU A 30 5.15 9.13 1.86
N ARG A 31 6.46 9.22 1.59
CA ARG A 31 7.16 8.25 0.75
C ARG A 31 7.16 6.87 1.39
N MET A 32 7.47 6.80 2.68
CA MET A 32 7.45 5.56 3.46
C MET A 32 6.07 4.88 3.44
N TRP A 33 4.99 5.65 3.55
CA TRP A 33 3.62 5.12 3.45
C TRP A 33 3.32 4.55 2.06
N LEU A 34 3.73 5.23 0.98
CA LEU A 34 3.57 4.73 -0.38
C LEU A 34 4.39 3.47 -0.65
N GLU A 35 5.63 3.42 -0.19
CA GLU A 35 6.49 2.25 -0.32
C GLU A 35 5.90 1.05 0.43
N LYS A 36 5.38 1.27 1.64
CA LYS A 36 4.69 0.23 2.41
C LYS A 36 3.39 -0.21 1.73
N ALA A 37 2.61 0.71 1.18
CA ALA A 37 1.40 0.37 0.42
C ALA A 37 1.73 -0.49 -0.81
N ALA A 38 2.80 -0.14 -1.54
CA ALA A 38 3.27 -0.92 -2.67
C ALA A 38 3.73 -2.33 -2.25
N ALA A 39 4.47 -2.45 -1.15
CA ALA A 39 4.87 -3.74 -0.58
C ALA A 39 3.65 -4.60 -0.21
N LEU A 40 2.64 -4.03 0.45
CA LEU A 40 1.41 -4.74 0.82
C LEU A 40 0.63 -5.23 -0.41
N ARG A 41 0.56 -4.43 -1.48
CA ARG A 41 -0.05 -4.87 -2.74
C ARG A 41 0.73 -6.01 -3.40
N ALA A 42 2.07 -5.95 -3.36
CA ALA A 42 2.91 -7.02 -3.90
C ALA A 42 2.76 -8.32 -3.08
N GLU A 43 2.63 -8.23 -1.76
CA GLU A 43 2.32 -9.39 -0.92
C GLU A 43 0.93 -9.96 -1.21
N ALA A 44 -0.08 -9.10 -1.39
CA ALA A 44 -1.41 -9.53 -1.78
C ALA A 44 -1.41 -10.26 -3.13
N ASP A 45 -0.70 -9.74 -4.12
CA ASP A 45 -0.54 -10.37 -5.44
C ASP A 45 0.16 -11.74 -5.35
N LYS A 46 1.19 -11.86 -4.52
CA LYS A 46 1.86 -13.14 -4.27
C LYS A 46 0.91 -14.16 -3.65
N LEU A 47 0.14 -13.76 -2.64
CA LEU A 47 -0.82 -14.64 -1.97
C LEU A 47 -1.94 -15.08 -2.92
N ASP A 48 -2.40 -14.19 -3.79
CA ASP A 48 -3.37 -14.46 -4.86
C ASP A 48 -2.83 -15.53 -5.83
N LYS A 49 -1.59 -15.37 -6.29
CA LYS A 49 -0.91 -16.30 -7.20
C LYS A 49 -0.56 -17.65 -6.59
N THR A 50 -0.33 -17.72 -5.27
CA THR A 50 -0.08 -18.98 -4.56
C THR A 50 -1.36 -19.72 -4.15
N GLY A 51 -2.53 -19.07 -4.26
CA GLY A 51 -3.83 -19.65 -3.95
C GLY A 51 -4.54 -20.27 -5.16
N GLN A 52 -3.90 -20.29 -6.34
CA GLN A 52 -4.44 -20.80 -7.60
C GLN A 52 -3.79 -22.13 -7.99
#